data_AF-Q8K3M3-F1
#
_entry.id   AF-Q8K3M3-F1
#
_cell.length_a   1.000
_cell.length_b   1.000
_cell.length_c   1.000
_cell.angle_alpha   90.00
_cell.angle_beta   90.00
_cell.angle_gamma   90.00
#
_symmetry.space_group_name_H-M   'P 1'
#
loop_
_entity.id
_entity.type
_entity.pdbx_description
1 polymer ?
#
loop_
_entity_poly.entity_id
_entity_poly.type
_entity_poly.pdbx_seq_one_letter_code
_entity_poly.pdbx_strand_id
1 'polypeptide(L)'
;GQLTMIVGQVGCGKSSLLLAILGEMQTLEGKVHWSNVNESEPSFEATRSRNRYSVAYAAQKPWLLNATVEENITFGSPFNRQRYKAVTDACSLQPD
;
A
#
# COMPACT_ATOMS: atom_id res chain seq x y z
N GLY A 1 -5.35 -1.31 17.24
CA GLY A 1 -4.87 -0.29 16.28
C GLY A 1 -5.28 1.08 16.76
N GLN A 2 -4.57 2.12 16.35
CA GLN A 2 -4.98 3.51 16.56
C GLN A 2 -5.38 4.11 15.21
N LEU A 3 -6.43 4.93 15.18
CA LEU A 3 -6.82 5.68 14.00
C LEU A 3 -6.20 7.08 14.08
N THR A 4 -5.35 7.40 13.10
CA THR A 4 -4.74 8.73 12.96
C THR A 4 -5.24 9.38 11.70
N MET A 5 -5.66 10.64 11.79
CA MET A 5 -6.18 11.41 10.65
C MET A 5 -5.27 12.60 10.36
N ILE A 6 -4.96 12.81 9.07
CA ILE A 6 -4.16 13.95 8.59
C ILE A 6 -5.09 14.87 7.79
N VAL A 7 -5.24 16.12 8.24
CA VAL A 7 -6.19 17.10 7.67
C VAL A 7 -5.46 18.35 7.23
N GLY A 8 -5.93 18.97 6.15
CA GLY A 8 -5.39 20.21 5.61
C GLY A 8 -5.99 20.54 4.24
N GLN A 9 -5.76 21.75 3.76
CA GLN A 9 -6.30 22.25 2.47
C GLN A 9 -5.84 21.40 1.26
N VAL A 10 -6.55 21.50 0.14
CA VAL A 10 -6.11 20.88 -1.12
C VAL A 10 -4.75 21.48 -1.52
N GLY A 11 -3.82 20.63 -1.97
CA GLY A 11 -2.47 21.07 -2.34
C GLY A 11 -1.46 21.16 -1.19
N CYS A 12 -1.88 21.01 0.09
CA CYS A 12 -0.96 21.09 1.23
C CYS A 12 -0.02 19.87 1.43
N GLY A 13 0.04 18.96 0.46
CA GLY A 13 0.99 17.83 0.48
C GLY A 13 0.56 16.57 1.24
N LYS A 14 -0.71 16.37 1.60
CA LYS A 14 -1.17 15.15 2.30
C LYS A 14 -0.83 13.86 1.55
N SER A 15 -1.18 13.79 0.27
CA SER A 15 -0.85 12.62 -0.57
C SER A 15 0.66 12.48 -0.75
N SER A 16 1.38 13.59 -0.89
CA SER A 16 2.84 13.61 -0.95
C SER A 16 3.47 13.06 0.33
N LEU A 17 2.95 13.41 1.50
CA LEU A 17 3.42 12.87 2.78
C LEU A 17 3.25 11.34 2.83
N LEU A 18 2.11 10.80 2.40
CA LEU A 18 1.92 9.34 2.34
C LEU A 18 2.88 8.67 1.35
N LEU A 19 3.10 9.26 0.17
CA LEU A 19 4.05 8.75 -0.81
C LEU A 19 5.50 8.81 -0.32
N ALA A 20 5.88 9.87 0.39
CA ALA A 20 7.19 10.00 1.01
C ALA A 20 7.41 8.93 2.10
N ILE A 21 6.39 8.65 2.92
CA ILE A 21 6.41 7.57 3.92
C ILE A 21 6.60 6.20 3.26
N LEU A 22 5.95 5.96 2.11
CA LEU A 22 6.08 4.73 1.32
C LEU A 22 7.43 4.62 0.56
N GLY A 23 8.23 5.69 0.51
CA GLY A 23 9.49 5.74 -0.24
C GLY A 23 9.32 5.95 -1.74
N GLU A 24 8.17 6.46 -2.18
CA GLU A 24 7.84 6.76 -3.59
C GLU A 24 8.15 8.23 -3.97
N MET A 25 8.84 8.96 -3.10
CA MET A 25 9.33 10.32 -3.36
C MET A 25 10.83 10.42 -3.09
N GLN A 26 11.50 11.37 -3.76
CA GLN A 26 12.89 11.69 -3.47
C GLN A 26 13.01 12.33 -2.08
N THR A 27 13.75 11.68 -1.19
CA THR A 27 14.09 12.24 0.12
C THR A 27 15.21 13.25 -0.05
N LEU A 28 14.98 14.49 0.39
CA LEU A 28 16.04 15.51 0.48
C LEU A 28 16.80 15.37 1.80
N GLU A 29 16.07 15.26 2.91
CA GLU A 29 16.61 15.12 4.27
C GLU A 29 15.62 14.30 5.14
N GLY A 30 16.09 13.77 6.28
CA GLY A 30 15.28 13.00 7.23
C GLY A 30 15.24 11.48 6.96
N LYS A 31 14.53 10.74 7.81
CA LYS A 31 14.40 9.27 7.75
C LYS A 31 12.98 8.82 8.12
N VAL A 32 12.50 7.75 7.49
CA VAL A 32 11.25 7.05 7.84
C VAL A 32 11.62 5.72 8.47
N HIS A 33 11.08 5.44 9.66
CA HIS A 33 11.34 4.21 10.40
C HIS A 33 10.08 3.35 10.45
N TRP A 34 10.20 2.10 10.00
CA TRP A 34 9.14 1.10 10.06
C TRP A 34 9.52 0.03 11.09
N SER A 35 8.63 -0.29 12.02
CA SER A 35 8.94 -1.11 13.19
C SER A 35 9.16 -2.61 12.91
N ASN A 36 9.23 -3.06 11.64
CA ASN A 36 9.31 -4.49 11.28
C ASN A 36 10.16 -4.78 10.02
N VAL A 37 11.17 -3.98 9.71
CA VAL A 37 12.20 -4.40 8.75
C VAL A 37 13.34 -4.99 9.55
N ASN A 38 13.69 -6.25 9.30
CA ASN A 38 14.94 -6.81 9.79
C ASN A 38 16.07 -5.90 9.26
N GLU A 39 16.66 -5.08 10.14
CA GLU A 39 17.67 -4.06 9.83
C GLU A 39 19.01 -4.65 9.34
N SER A 40 19.06 -5.93 8.99
CA SER A 40 20.31 -6.66 8.81
C SER A 40 20.90 -6.62 7.40
N GLU A 41 20.32 -5.91 6.43
CA GLU A 41 20.92 -5.83 5.09
C GLU A 41 20.95 -4.39 4.54
N PRO A 42 22.08 -3.68 4.73
CA PRO A 42 22.30 -2.36 4.15
C PRO A 42 22.79 -2.52 2.71
N SER A 43 21.90 -2.91 1.79
CA SER A 43 22.20 -2.86 0.37
C SER A 43 21.12 -2.09 -0.40
N PHE A 44 21.58 -1.17 -1.24
CA PHE A 44 20.77 -0.34 -2.15
C PHE A 44 19.84 -1.20 -3.04
N GLU A 45 20.21 -2.47 -3.26
CA GLU A 45 19.47 -3.47 -4.04
C GLU A 45 18.42 -4.25 -3.23
N ALA A 46 18.52 -4.30 -1.89
CA ALA A 46 17.50 -4.89 -1.01
C ALA A 46 16.17 -4.12 -1.05
N THR A 47 16.20 -2.84 -1.41
CA THR A 47 15.00 -1.98 -1.58
C THR A 47 14.02 -2.52 -2.63
N ARG A 48 14.46 -3.37 -3.57
CA ARG A 48 13.59 -3.99 -4.59
C ARG A 48 13.18 -5.43 -4.27
N SER A 49 13.81 -6.05 -3.26
CA SER A 49 13.64 -7.46 -2.97
C SER A 49 12.54 -7.71 -1.93
N ARG A 50 11.40 -8.20 -2.43
CA ARG A 50 10.42 -9.11 -1.80
C ARG A 50 10.12 -8.87 -0.30
N ASN A 51 8.89 -8.43 -0.05
CA ASN A 51 8.24 -8.21 1.25
C ASN A 51 8.50 -6.83 1.90
N ARG A 52 8.43 -5.77 1.08
CA ARG A 52 8.34 -4.39 1.57
C ARG A 52 6.99 -4.19 2.32
N TYR A 53 7.05 -4.33 3.64
CA TYR A 53 6.17 -3.73 4.65
C TYR A 53 4.75 -4.31 4.80
N SER A 54 4.31 -4.47 6.05
CA SER A 54 2.91 -4.76 6.44
C SER A 54 2.05 -3.49 6.31
N VAL A 55 2.09 -2.86 5.13
CA VAL A 55 1.44 -1.57 4.87
C VAL A 55 0.74 -1.65 3.53
N ALA A 56 -0.56 -1.35 3.52
CA ALA A 56 -1.34 -1.20 2.31
C ALA A 56 -1.62 0.28 2.07
N TYR A 57 -1.56 0.72 0.81
CA TYR A 57 -1.89 2.07 0.40
C TYR A 57 -3.08 2.06 -0.55
N ALA A 58 -4.16 2.74 -0.16
CA ALA A 58 -5.31 3.00 -1.01
C ALA A 58 -5.20 4.43 -1.56
N ALA A 59 -4.84 4.56 -2.84
CA ALA A 59 -4.68 5.85 -3.49
C ALA A 59 -6.03 6.56 -3.68
N GLN A 60 -6.01 7.89 -3.74
CA GLN A 60 -7.19 8.71 -4.01
C GLN A 60 -7.84 8.37 -5.37
N LYS A 61 -7.02 8.04 -6.38
CA LYS A 61 -7.47 7.53 -7.67
C LYS A 61 -6.96 6.10 -7.81
N PRO A 62 -7.83 5.09 -7.99
CA PRO A 62 -7.38 3.72 -8.18
C PRO A 62 -6.69 3.57 -9.54
N TRP A 63 -5.77 2.61 -9.62
CA TRP A 63 -5.21 2.12 -10.87
C TRP A 63 -5.68 0.68 -11.07
N LEU A 64 -6.33 0.41 -12.21
CA LEU A 64 -6.90 -0.89 -12.53
C LEU A 64 -6.23 -1.46 -13.78
N LEU A 65 -5.95 -2.75 -13.73
CA LEU A 65 -5.59 -3.54 -14.89
C LEU A 65 -6.82 -3.68 -15.80
N ASN A 66 -6.60 -3.65 -17.12
CA ASN A 66 -7.61 -4.08 -18.08
C ASN A 66 -7.74 -5.60 -18.04
N ALA A 67 -8.39 -6.08 -16.98
CA ALA A 67 -8.47 -7.46 -16.56
C ALA A 67 -9.75 -7.66 -15.74
N THR A 68 -10.03 -8.89 -15.33
CA THR A 68 -11.17 -9.19 -14.46
C THR A 68 -11.03 -8.55 -13.07
N VAL A 69 -12.14 -8.44 -12.34
CA VAL A 69 -12.13 -8.00 -10.93
C VAL A 69 -11.29 -8.95 -10.08
N GLU A 70 -11.33 -10.26 -10.35
CA GLU A 70 -10.51 -11.25 -9.64
C GLU A 70 -9.01 -11.00 -9.83
N GLU A 71 -8.59 -10.72 -11.06
CA GLU A 71 -7.18 -10.43 -11.37
C GLU A 71 -6.72 -9.11 -10.75
N ASN A 72 -7.59 -8.09 -10.70
CA ASN A 72 -7.30 -6.84 -10.01
C ASN A 72 -7.17 -7.02 -8.48
N ILE A 73 -7.96 -7.91 -7.87
CA ILE A 73 -7.91 -8.20 -6.42
C ILE A 73 -6.69 -9.06 -6.06
N THR A 74 -6.40 -10.08 -6.85
CA THR A 74 -5.28 -11.00 -6.59
C THR A 74 -3.93 -10.42 -6.97
N PHE A 75 -3.90 -9.54 -7.99
CA PHE A 75 -2.73 -8.81 -8.46
C PHE A 75 -1.51 -9.73 -8.69
N GLY A 76 -1.76 -10.89 -9.31
CA GLY A 76 -0.74 -11.91 -9.60
C GLY A 76 -0.42 -12.87 -8.44
N SER A 77 -1.06 -12.72 -7.28
CA SER A 77 -0.98 -13.70 -6.19
C SER A 77 -1.78 -14.96 -6.52
N PRO A 78 -1.39 -16.15 -6.02
CA PRO A 78 -2.19 -17.36 -6.16
C PRO A 78 -3.61 -17.17 -5.61
N PHE A 79 -4.61 -17.66 -6.35
CA PHE A 79 -6.00 -17.55 -5.93
C PHE A 79 -6.22 -18.29 -4.60
N ASN A 80 -6.74 -17.56 -3.61
CA ASN A 80 -7.15 -18.10 -2.33
C ASN A 80 -8.62 -17.75 -2.10
N ARG A 81 -9.50 -18.75 -2.21
CA ARG A 81 -10.96 -18.58 -2.12
C ARG A 81 -11.40 -17.89 -0.82
N GLN A 82 -10.80 -18.25 0.32
CA GLN A 82 -11.17 -17.68 1.62
C GLN A 82 -10.78 -16.20 1.71
N ARG A 83 -9.55 -15.87 1.27
CA ARG A 83 -9.06 -14.49 1.24
C ARG A 83 -9.84 -13.64 0.24
N TYR A 84 -10.15 -14.19 -0.93
CA TYR A 84 -10.94 -13.52 -1.95
C TYR A 84 -12.33 -13.17 -1.42
N LYS A 85 -13.03 -14.13 -0.81
CA LYS A 85 -14.33 -13.89 -0.18
C LYS A 85 -14.26 -12.81 0.90
N ALA A 86 -13.25 -12.87 1.78
CA ALA A 86 -13.06 -11.87 2.82
C ALA A 86 -12.88 -10.45 2.25
N VAL A 87 -12.13 -10.30 1.15
CA VAL A 87 -11.95 -9.02 0.47
C VAL A 87 -13.25 -8.54 -0.17
N THR A 88 -13.97 -9.40 -0.89
CA THR A 88 -15.24 -9.02 -1.52
C THR A 88 -16.30 -8.61 -0.50
N ASP A 89 -16.34 -9.27 0.67
CA ASP A 89 -17.27 -8.95 1.74
C ASP A 89 -16.87 -7.62 2.43
N ALA A 90 -15.58 -7.44 2.75
CA ALA A 90 -15.07 -6.22 3.40
C ALA A 90 -15.17 -4.96 2.51
N CYS A 91 -15.09 -5.14 1.18
CA CYS A 91 -15.24 -4.07 0.20
C CYS A 91 -16.67 -3.93 -0.35
N SER A 92 -17.64 -4.68 0.18
CA SER A 92 -19.04 -4.64 -0.25
C SER A 92 -19.23 -4.83 -1.77
N LEU A 93 -18.52 -5.80 -2.34
CA LEU A 93 -18.56 -6.12 -3.78
C LEU A 93 -19.56 -7.22 -4.16
N GLN A 94 -20.36 -7.71 -3.19
CA GLN A 94 -21.43 -8.67 -3.49
C GLN A 94 -22.59 -7.95 -4.21
N PRO A 95 -23.38 -8.69 -5.03
CA PRO A 95 -24.65 -8.19 -5.52
C PRO A 95 -25.55 -7.71 -4.36
N ASP A 96 -26.39 -6.71 -4.65
CA ASP A 96 -27.39 -6.17 -3.75
C ASP A 96 -28.55 -7.15 -3.47
#